data_AF-A0A1E8FUS0-F1
#
_entry.id   AF-A0A1E8FUS0-F1
#
_cell.length_a   1.000
_cell.length_b   1.000
_cell.length_c   1.000
_cell.angle_alpha   90.00
_cell.angle_beta   90.00
_cell.angle_gamma   90.00
#
_symmetry.space_group_name_H-M   'P 1'
#
loop_
_entity.id
_entity.type
_entity.pdbx_description
1 polymer ?
#
loop_
_entity_poly.entity_id
_entity_poly.type
_entity_poly.pdbx_seq_one_letter_code
_entity_poly.pdbx_strand_id
1 'polypeptide(L)'
;MPRSRGRSIAICLLVLILIALIAFYAMVTGTITSGAERLNAGAGQASAGAGQLKDGAARLAEGAGEAEAGAGKLAAGASKIQSGIEDRLAPGAAKLHEGAGKLANGALKIQNDVRAKLAPGVYKVDDGAQRLAAAARQLSAALTPSGTGTAENNLADGAQRLSDGAGRIEEGAARVDDGARQLNDGAHRLAAGTVQLKGYPGANNDPAQGTGTAALAQGLQKLADAANGPQGLVPLGLLKEQINALSAGAQRLDDGAAQLQAGAAKLDAGASRLHDGTLRLSEGSAALSAGSKKLTAGFATLAGKLNSEDPAAPGLVLGTRNLAEGTAKIRTGMDGVPGNPERPGLLKATAGMSEGTSRLAEGSKSLLTGIMGNPADPAAPGLLDGSSALAAGAAKLSEGNTRLAAGSEKLSTGAAKLADGNTKIAAGTSELHRGAAAVSPSSFMDGSRTAAALGVVGTLGAGSLGAFVLLRKRRSAGQETP
;
A
#
# COMPACT_ATOMS: atom_id res chain seq x y z
N MET A 1 146.30 11.86 -51.42
CA MET A 1 146.40 12.52 -50.08
C MET A 1 145.07 13.19 -49.74
N PRO A 2 144.63 13.21 -48.48
CA PRO A 2 143.33 12.63 -48.10
C PRO A 2 142.27 13.69 -47.71
N ARG A 3 141.22 13.88 -48.53
CA ARG A 3 139.97 14.58 -48.13
C ARG A 3 138.69 13.98 -48.76
N SER A 4 138.71 12.72 -49.22
CA SER A 4 137.55 12.05 -49.82
C SER A 4 136.68 11.24 -48.84
N ARG A 5 137.14 10.93 -47.63
CA ARG A 5 136.39 10.10 -46.65
C ARG A 5 135.44 10.89 -45.74
N GLY A 6 135.81 12.10 -45.30
CA GLY A 6 134.94 12.94 -44.46
C GLY A 6 133.71 13.49 -45.21
N ARG A 7 133.87 13.76 -46.51
CA ARG A 7 132.78 14.19 -47.39
C ARG A 7 131.80 13.05 -47.68
N SER A 8 132.28 11.82 -47.87
CA SER A 8 131.41 10.63 -48.03
C SER A 8 130.68 10.21 -46.75
N ILE A 9 131.29 10.33 -45.56
CA ILE A 9 130.62 10.02 -44.28
C ILE A 9 129.53 11.07 -43.97
N ALA A 10 129.80 12.36 -44.21
CA ALA A 10 128.81 13.42 -44.06
C ALA A 10 127.64 13.27 -45.05
N ILE A 11 127.91 12.87 -46.30
CA ILE A 11 126.88 12.56 -47.29
C ILE A 11 126.06 11.32 -46.88
N CYS A 12 126.68 10.24 -46.39
CA CYS A 12 125.96 9.07 -45.89
C CYS A 12 125.08 9.39 -44.67
N LEU A 13 125.54 10.20 -43.72
CA LEU A 13 124.74 10.62 -42.57
C LEU A 13 123.57 11.52 -42.99
N LEU A 14 123.79 12.46 -43.92
CA LEU A 14 122.72 13.28 -44.50
C LEU A 14 121.70 12.42 -45.25
N VAL A 15 122.14 11.41 -46.01
CA VAL A 15 121.27 10.47 -46.71
C VAL A 15 120.48 9.60 -45.72
N LEU A 16 121.09 9.12 -44.64
CA LEU A 16 120.39 8.35 -43.60
C LEU A 16 119.38 9.19 -42.82
N ILE A 17 119.73 10.44 -42.47
CA ILE A 17 118.80 11.39 -41.83
C ILE A 17 117.66 11.74 -42.80
N LEU A 18 117.95 11.94 -44.08
CA LEU A 18 116.94 12.18 -45.11
C LEU A 18 116.02 10.97 -45.28
N ILE A 19 116.55 9.75 -45.33
CA ILE A 19 115.76 8.50 -45.37
C ILE A 19 114.92 8.35 -44.10
N ALA A 20 115.47 8.63 -42.92
CA ALA A 20 114.73 8.58 -41.66
C ALA A 20 113.62 9.65 -41.59
N LEU A 21 113.87 10.85 -42.10
CA LEU A 21 112.88 11.92 -42.22
C LEU A 21 111.81 11.57 -43.27
N ILE A 22 112.18 10.97 -44.40
CA ILE A 22 111.23 10.48 -45.42
C ILE A 22 110.39 9.32 -44.87
N ALA A 23 111.00 8.39 -44.13
CA ALA A 23 110.30 7.27 -43.50
C ALA A 23 109.37 7.75 -42.39
N PHE A 24 109.82 8.68 -41.54
CA PHE A 24 108.98 9.34 -40.53
C PHE A 24 107.84 10.11 -41.18
N TYR A 25 108.11 10.87 -42.24
CA TYR A 25 107.11 11.60 -43.00
C TYR A 25 106.11 10.67 -43.70
N ALA A 26 106.56 9.56 -44.31
CA ALA A 26 105.71 8.51 -44.90
C ALA A 26 104.84 7.82 -43.85
N MET A 27 105.39 7.58 -42.65
CA MET A 27 104.67 7.00 -41.53
C MET A 27 103.62 7.98 -40.98
N VAL A 28 103.96 9.26 -40.83
CA VAL A 28 103.05 10.30 -40.36
C VAL A 28 101.95 10.56 -41.39
N THR A 29 102.29 10.68 -42.68
CA THR A 29 101.28 10.82 -43.74
C THR A 29 100.39 9.58 -43.86
N GLY A 30 100.95 8.37 -43.73
CA GLY A 30 100.19 7.12 -43.69
C GLY A 30 99.23 7.03 -42.50
N THR A 31 99.67 7.39 -41.29
CA THR A 31 98.82 7.40 -40.09
C THR A 31 97.71 8.47 -40.16
N ILE A 32 98.00 9.65 -40.73
CA ILE A 32 96.99 10.69 -41.00
C ILE A 32 95.96 10.20 -42.03
N THR A 33 96.43 9.53 -43.10
CA THR A 33 95.58 9.02 -44.17
C THR A 33 94.62 7.95 -43.66
N SER A 34 95.13 6.92 -42.96
CA SER A 34 94.30 5.87 -42.35
C SER A 34 93.41 6.40 -41.21
N GLY A 35 93.90 7.37 -40.44
CA GLY A 35 93.10 8.07 -39.43
C GLY A 35 91.94 8.84 -40.04
N ALA A 36 92.18 9.55 -41.14
CA ALA A 36 91.18 10.31 -41.88
C ALA A 36 90.13 9.39 -42.54
N GLU A 37 90.53 8.23 -43.08
CA GLU A 37 89.60 7.20 -43.59
C GLU A 37 88.70 6.64 -42.49
N ARG A 38 89.28 6.25 -41.34
CA ARG A 38 88.52 5.74 -40.20
C ARG A 38 87.54 6.80 -39.67
N LEU A 39 87.98 8.05 -39.58
CA LEU A 39 87.12 9.15 -39.15
C LEU A 39 86.02 9.44 -40.19
N ASN A 40 86.32 9.36 -41.48
CA ASN A 40 85.34 9.50 -42.55
C ASN A 40 84.27 8.39 -42.48
N ALA A 41 84.69 7.13 -42.33
CA ALA A 41 83.80 6.00 -42.18
C ALA A 41 82.93 6.12 -40.90
N GLY A 42 83.54 6.49 -39.77
CA GLY A 42 82.82 6.73 -38.52
C GLY A 42 81.84 7.91 -38.62
N ALA A 43 82.24 9.00 -39.28
CA ALA A 43 81.37 10.14 -39.54
C ALA A 43 80.18 9.75 -40.44
N GLY A 44 80.43 8.94 -41.48
CA GLY A 44 79.39 8.39 -42.35
C GLY A 44 78.40 7.49 -41.60
N GLN A 45 78.89 6.57 -40.76
CA GLN A 45 78.05 5.72 -39.92
C GLN A 45 77.19 6.53 -38.94
N ALA A 46 77.79 7.50 -38.26
CA ALA A 46 77.07 8.36 -37.34
C ALA A 46 76.08 9.30 -38.07
N SER A 47 76.38 9.73 -39.31
CA SER A 47 75.42 10.43 -40.16
C SER A 47 74.22 9.55 -40.53
N ALA A 48 74.45 8.29 -40.88
CA ALA A 48 73.39 7.34 -41.19
C ALA A 48 72.52 7.05 -39.95
N GLY A 49 73.14 6.84 -38.79
CA GLY A 49 72.44 6.67 -37.52
C GLY A 49 71.63 7.92 -37.13
N ALA A 50 72.16 9.12 -37.35
CA ALA A 50 71.43 10.37 -37.16
C ALA A 50 70.25 10.51 -38.14
N GLY A 51 70.40 10.03 -39.38
CA GLY A 51 69.30 9.93 -40.34
C GLY A 51 68.18 8.98 -39.86
N GLN A 52 68.54 7.79 -39.38
CA GLN A 52 67.56 6.86 -38.81
C GLN A 52 66.84 7.44 -37.57
N LEU A 53 67.58 8.14 -36.70
CA LEU A 53 67.00 8.83 -35.55
C LEU A 53 66.04 9.94 -35.98
N LYS A 54 66.40 10.71 -37.02
CA LYS A 54 65.54 11.75 -37.59
C LYS A 54 64.22 11.16 -38.07
N ASP A 55 64.27 10.08 -38.85
CA ASP A 55 63.09 9.43 -39.43
C ASP A 55 62.23 8.78 -38.33
N GLY A 56 62.86 8.12 -37.36
CA GLY A 56 62.17 7.57 -36.18
C GLY A 56 61.47 8.65 -35.36
N ALA A 57 62.13 9.79 -35.13
CA ALA A 57 61.57 10.93 -34.42
C ALA A 57 60.43 11.60 -35.20
N ALA A 58 60.52 11.68 -36.54
CA ALA A 58 59.43 12.18 -37.39
C ALA A 58 58.19 11.26 -37.31
N ARG A 59 58.38 9.94 -37.40
CA ARG A 59 57.28 8.97 -37.24
C ARG A 59 56.65 9.02 -35.85
N LEU A 60 57.46 9.22 -34.81
CA LEU A 60 56.94 9.40 -33.44
C LEU A 60 56.13 10.69 -33.31
N ALA A 61 56.56 11.78 -33.95
CA ALA A 61 55.81 13.04 -33.97
C ALA A 61 54.44 12.87 -34.65
N GLU A 62 54.41 12.18 -35.80
CA GLU A 62 53.18 11.87 -36.53
C GLU A 62 52.22 11.03 -35.68
N GLY A 63 52.70 9.90 -35.13
CA GLY A 63 51.89 9.05 -34.26
C GLY A 63 51.41 9.76 -32.98
N ALA A 64 52.23 10.66 -32.41
CA ALA A 64 51.82 11.50 -31.29
C ALA A 64 50.69 12.46 -31.69
N GLY A 65 50.76 13.05 -32.89
CA GLY A 65 49.70 13.90 -33.46
C GLY A 65 48.39 13.15 -33.71
N GLU A 66 48.45 11.92 -34.23
CA GLU A 66 47.24 11.09 -34.41
C GLU A 66 46.56 10.77 -33.07
N ALA A 67 47.35 10.40 -32.07
CA ALA A 67 46.84 10.10 -30.74
C ALA A 67 46.37 11.35 -29.98
N GLU A 68 46.96 12.53 -30.25
CA GLU A 68 46.43 13.83 -29.79
C GLU A 68 45.02 14.08 -30.36
N ALA A 69 44.86 13.95 -31.68
CA ALA A 69 43.55 14.12 -32.33
C ALA A 69 42.51 13.10 -31.82
N GLY A 70 42.94 11.86 -31.55
CA GLY A 70 42.11 10.82 -30.92
C GLY A 70 41.68 11.19 -29.51
N ALA A 71 42.61 11.66 -28.68
CA ALA A 71 42.36 12.12 -27.31
C ALA A 71 41.43 13.35 -27.27
N GLY A 72 41.62 14.30 -28.19
CA GLY A 72 40.73 15.46 -28.35
C GLY A 72 39.29 15.05 -28.70
N LYS A 73 39.11 14.09 -29.62
CA LYS A 73 37.78 13.53 -29.93
C LYS A 73 37.14 12.84 -28.72
N LEU A 74 37.92 12.07 -27.95
CA LEU A 74 37.45 11.42 -26.74
C LEU A 74 37.02 12.45 -25.68
N ALA A 75 37.81 13.51 -25.48
CA ALA A 75 37.48 14.59 -24.55
C ALA A 75 36.17 15.28 -24.94
N ALA A 76 36.01 15.64 -26.22
CA ALA A 76 34.78 16.26 -26.73
C ALA A 76 33.56 15.33 -26.58
N GLY A 77 33.73 14.03 -26.84
CA GLY A 77 32.67 13.04 -26.62
C GLY A 77 32.27 12.90 -25.16
N ALA A 78 33.25 12.85 -24.25
CA ALA A 78 33.02 12.78 -22.81
C ALA A 78 32.33 14.05 -22.27
N SER A 79 32.74 15.25 -22.72
CA SER A 79 32.05 16.51 -22.38
C SER A 79 30.62 16.54 -22.90
N LYS A 80 30.34 16.01 -24.09
CA LYS A 80 28.96 15.93 -24.60
C LYS A 80 28.09 14.99 -23.76
N ILE A 81 28.65 13.88 -23.29
CA ILE A 81 27.98 12.97 -22.35
C ILE A 81 27.70 13.70 -21.04
N GLN A 82 28.70 14.39 -20.49
CA GLN A 82 28.58 15.19 -19.27
C GLN A 82 27.43 16.20 -19.37
N SER A 83 27.39 17.04 -20.41
CA SER A 83 26.30 17.99 -20.62
C SER A 83 24.95 17.30 -20.79
N GLY A 84 24.90 16.16 -21.50
CA GLY A 84 23.68 15.36 -21.62
C GLY A 84 23.16 14.84 -20.28
N ILE A 85 24.07 14.48 -19.36
CA ILE A 85 23.72 14.05 -18.02
C ILE A 85 23.23 15.23 -17.19
N GLU A 86 23.97 16.32 -17.18
CA GLU A 86 23.71 17.53 -16.39
C GLU A 86 22.40 18.23 -16.82
N ASP A 87 22.21 18.42 -18.12
CA ASP A 87 21.10 19.22 -18.65
C ASP A 87 19.79 18.43 -18.76
N ARG A 88 19.86 17.09 -18.84
CA ARG A 88 18.68 16.26 -19.15
C ARG A 88 18.49 15.11 -18.18
N LEU A 89 19.49 14.23 -18.05
CA LEU A 89 19.31 12.97 -17.31
C LEU A 89 19.11 13.22 -15.81
N ALA A 90 19.96 14.05 -15.19
CA ALA A 90 19.88 14.36 -13.77
C ALA A 90 18.58 15.12 -13.41
N PRO A 91 18.18 16.20 -14.12
CA PRO A 91 16.89 16.84 -13.88
C PRO A 91 15.70 15.91 -14.10
N GLY A 92 15.77 15.03 -15.11
CA GLY A 92 14.73 14.03 -15.38
C GLY A 92 14.61 12.99 -14.26
N ALA A 93 15.73 12.47 -13.77
CA ALA A 93 15.77 11.53 -12.65
C ALA A 93 15.29 12.19 -11.34
N ALA A 94 15.64 13.46 -11.10
CA ALA A 94 15.15 14.21 -9.95
C ALA A 94 13.62 14.38 -9.97
N LYS A 95 13.05 14.76 -11.13
CA LYS A 95 11.59 14.85 -11.32
C LYS A 95 10.90 13.50 -11.15
N LEU A 96 11.49 12.42 -11.67
CA LEU A 96 10.99 11.06 -11.49
C LEU A 96 10.97 10.69 -10.00
N HIS A 97 12.06 10.96 -9.27
CA HIS A 97 12.14 10.69 -7.85
C HIS A 97 11.12 11.49 -7.04
N GLU A 98 10.98 12.79 -7.30
CA GLU A 98 9.96 13.62 -6.67
C GLU A 98 8.54 13.12 -6.95
N GLY A 99 8.25 12.78 -8.21
CA GLY A 99 6.97 12.23 -8.63
C GLY A 99 6.67 10.88 -7.96
N ALA A 100 7.66 9.99 -7.89
CA ALA A 100 7.55 8.72 -7.19
C ALA A 100 7.32 8.90 -5.69
N GLY A 101 7.98 9.87 -5.05
CA GLY A 101 7.76 10.23 -3.65
C GLY A 101 6.34 10.75 -3.40
N LYS A 102 5.82 11.63 -4.27
CA LYS A 102 4.43 12.10 -4.20
C LYS A 102 3.43 10.96 -4.36
N LEU A 103 3.68 10.05 -5.31
CA LEU A 103 2.86 8.88 -5.54
C LEU A 103 2.85 7.94 -4.33
N ALA A 104 4.02 7.67 -3.73
CA ALA A 104 4.15 6.86 -2.52
C ALA A 104 3.38 7.47 -1.33
N ASN A 105 3.52 8.78 -1.11
CA ASN A 105 2.76 9.49 -0.08
C ASN A 105 1.24 9.43 -0.32
N GLY A 106 0.80 9.57 -1.57
CA GLY A 106 -0.60 9.41 -1.96
C GLY A 106 -1.13 8.00 -1.70
N ALA A 107 -0.33 6.98 -2.05
CA ALA A 107 -0.69 5.58 -1.83
C ALA A 107 -0.78 5.24 -0.34
N LEU A 108 0.16 5.74 0.49
CA LEU A 108 0.10 5.62 1.94
C LEU A 108 -1.15 6.29 2.53
N LYS A 109 -1.52 7.47 2.03
CA LYS A 109 -2.76 8.15 2.44
C LYS A 109 -3.99 7.32 2.11
N ILE A 110 -4.08 6.78 0.90
CA ILE A 110 -5.20 5.91 0.48
C ILE A 110 -5.27 4.66 1.37
N GLN A 111 -4.15 3.98 1.59
CA GLN A 111 -4.08 2.81 2.47
C GLN A 111 -4.58 3.13 3.88
N ASN A 112 -4.15 4.27 4.44
CA ASN A 112 -4.57 4.72 5.76
C ASN A 112 -6.06 5.08 5.80
N ASP A 113 -6.58 5.81 4.82
CA ASP A 113 -8.00 6.19 4.76
C ASP A 113 -8.90 4.96 4.58
N VAL A 114 -8.50 3.99 3.75
CA VAL A 114 -9.22 2.72 3.61
C VAL A 114 -9.25 1.95 4.93
N ARG A 115 -8.10 1.81 5.59
CA ARG A 115 -7.99 1.06 6.84
C ARG A 115 -8.68 1.74 8.02
N ALA A 116 -8.54 3.06 8.15
CA ALA A 116 -8.99 3.80 9.34
C ALA A 116 -10.42 4.32 9.22
N LYS A 117 -10.96 4.50 8.00
CA LYS A 117 -12.28 5.10 7.78
C LYS A 117 -13.22 4.16 7.06
N LEU A 118 -12.82 3.68 5.87
CA LEU A 118 -13.73 2.94 5.00
C LEU A 118 -14.04 1.54 5.54
N ALA A 119 -13.02 0.75 5.90
CA ALA A 119 -13.22 -0.61 6.41
C ALA A 119 -14.09 -0.65 7.68
N PRO A 120 -13.85 0.18 8.72
CA PRO A 120 -14.74 0.25 9.87
C PRO A 120 -16.19 0.63 9.52
N GLY A 121 -16.38 1.51 8.53
CA GLY A 121 -17.71 1.87 8.03
C GLY A 121 -18.41 0.67 7.39
N VAL A 122 -17.71 -0.07 6.52
CA VAL A 122 -18.21 -1.31 5.90
C VAL A 122 -18.59 -2.34 6.96
N TYR A 123 -17.74 -2.53 7.98
CA TYR A 123 -18.03 -3.49 9.05
C TYR A 123 -19.28 -3.11 9.84
N LYS A 124 -19.43 -1.83 10.22
CA LYS A 124 -20.62 -1.34 10.94
C LYS A 124 -21.90 -1.52 10.14
N VAL A 125 -21.86 -1.24 8.84
CA VAL A 125 -23.03 -1.40 7.95
C VAL A 125 -23.41 -2.87 7.83
N ASP A 126 -22.45 -3.77 7.66
CA ASP A 126 -22.74 -5.21 7.61
C ASP A 126 -23.29 -5.73 8.94
N ASP A 127 -22.69 -5.37 10.08
CA ASP A 127 -23.22 -5.76 11.40
C ASP A 127 -24.64 -5.21 11.63
N GLY A 128 -24.89 -3.96 11.22
CA GLY A 128 -26.22 -3.35 11.27
C GLY A 128 -27.24 -4.10 10.43
N ALA A 129 -26.87 -4.48 9.20
CA ALA A 129 -27.74 -5.25 8.31
C ALA A 129 -28.05 -6.65 8.87
N GLN A 130 -27.05 -7.35 9.42
CA GLN A 130 -27.24 -8.65 10.07
C GLN A 130 -28.17 -8.55 11.29
N ARG A 131 -28.00 -7.52 12.13
CA ARG A 131 -28.87 -7.26 13.28
C ARG A 131 -30.30 -6.94 12.84
N LEU A 132 -30.47 -6.13 11.80
CA LEU A 132 -31.78 -5.80 11.27
C LEU A 132 -32.47 -7.03 10.68
N ALA A 133 -31.74 -7.89 9.96
CA ALA A 133 -32.27 -9.16 9.45
C ALA A 133 -32.69 -10.12 10.59
N ALA A 134 -31.91 -10.19 11.67
CA ALA A 134 -32.28 -10.98 12.84
C ALA A 134 -33.55 -10.43 13.52
N ALA A 135 -33.64 -9.11 13.71
CA ALA A 135 -34.81 -8.46 14.29
C ALA A 135 -36.07 -8.64 13.43
N ALA A 136 -35.96 -8.55 12.09
CA ALA A 136 -37.07 -8.81 11.18
C ALA A 136 -37.60 -10.24 11.31
N ARG A 137 -36.71 -11.24 11.44
CA ARG A 137 -37.10 -12.64 11.68
C ARG A 137 -37.77 -12.82 13.04
N GLN A 138 -37.27 -12.17 14.09
CA GLN A 138 -37.89 -12.22 15.41
C GLN A 138 -39.29 -11.61 15.41
N LEU A 139 -39.48 -10.45 14.77
CA LEU A 139 -40.79 -9.83 14.63
C LEU A 139 -41.76 -10.73 13.85
N SER A 140 -41.29 -11.31 12.74
CA SER A 140 -42.07 -12.29 11.98
C SER A 140 -42.49 -13.50 12.83
N ALA A 141 -41.56 -14.06 13.60
CA ALA A 141 -41.84 -15.20 14.49
C ALA A 141 -42.84 -14.84 15.59
N ALA A 142 -42.78 -13.62 16.15
CA ALA A 142 -43.72 -13.15 17.16
C ALA A 142 -45.15 -12.95 16.63
N LEU A 143 -45.32 -12.75 15.32
CA LEU A 143 -46.61 -12.48 14.67
C LEU A 143 -47.21 -13.69 13.95
N THR A 144 -46.42 -14.75 13.78
CA THR A 144 -46.85 -15.98 13.10
C THR A 144 -47.29 -16.99 14.15
N PRO A 145 -48.55 -17.49 14.13
CA PRO A 145 -49.01 -18.49 15.10
C PRO A 145 -48.08 -19.70 15.18
N SER A 146 -47.80 -20.17 16.39
CA SER A 146 -47.06 -21.42 16.55
C SER A 146 -47.98 -22.63 16.36
N GLY A 147 -47.41 -23.79 16.05
CA GLY A 147 -48.19 -25.02 15.92
C GLY A 147 -48.90 -25.44 17.21
N THR A 148 -48.44 -24.98 18.39
CA THR A 148 -49.05 -25.31 19.69
C THR A 148 -50.00 -24.23 20.19
N GLY A 149 -49.97 -23.02 19.62
CA GLY A 149 -50.74 -21.87 20.11
C GLY A 149 -50.30 -21.37 21.49
N THR A 150 -49.11 -21.76 21.97
CA THR A 150 -48.65 -21.51 23.34
C THR A 150 -47.21 -21.00 23.42
N ALA A 151 -46.60 -20.60 22.30
CA ALA A 151 -45.23 -20.12 22.32
C ALA A 151 -45.08 -18.85 23.15
N GLU A 152 -44.04 -18.80 23.98
CA GLU A 152 -43.70 -17.60 24.74
C GLU A 152 -43.32 -16.46 23.79
N ASN A 153 -43.75 -15.24 24.12
CA ASN A 153 -43.53 -14.02 23.33
C ASN A 153 -44.13 -14.05 21.90
N ASN A 154 -45.10 -14.92 21.65
CA ASN A 154 -45.87 -14.93 20.42
C ASN A 154 -47.20 -14.19 20.60
N LEU A 155 -47.34 -13.06 19.90
CA LEU A 155 -48.51 -12.18 19.97
C LEU A 155 -49.75 -12.83 19.37
N ALA A 156 -49.59 -13.63 18.30
CA ALA A 156 -50.69 -14.33 17.67
C ALA A 156 -51.25 -15.43 18.57
N ASP A 157 -50.38 -16.22 19.20
CA ASP A 157 -50.75 -17.23 20.20
C ASP A 157 -51.39 -16.58 21.44
N GLY A 158 -50.87 -15.44 21.89
CA GLY A 158 -51.48 -14.67 22.98
C GLY A 158 -52.91 -14.21 22.67
N ALA A 159 -53.14 -13.70 21.46
CA ALA A 159 -54.48 -13.32 21.00
C ALA A 159 -55.42 -14.53 20.87
N GLN A 160 -54.92 -15.67 20.37
CA GLN A 160 -55.67 -16.91 20.32
C GLN A 160 -56.11 -17.36 21.72
N ARG A 161 -55.18 -17.42 22.67
CA ARG A 161 -55.45 -17.79 24.06
C ARG A 161 -56.46 -16.87 24.74
N LEU A 162 -56.43 -15.58 24.42
CA LEU A 162 -57.42 -14.61 24.91
C LEU A 162 -58.82 -14.89 24.34
N SER A 163 -58.90 -15.21 23.04
CA SER A 163 -60.15 -15.64 22.40
C SER A 163 -60.71 -16.93 23.03
N ASP A 164 -59.86 -17.92 23.27
CA ASP A 164 -60.25 -19.21 23.86
C ASP A 164 -60.71 -19.03 25.31
N GLY A 165 -59.98 -18.21 26.08
CA GLY A 165 -60.36 -17.84 27.45
C GLY A 165 -61.70 -17.13 27.52
N ALA A 166 -61.96 -16.21 26.59
CA ALA A 166 -63.25 -15.52 26.48
C ALA A 166 -64.40 -16.51 26.18
N GLY A 167 -64.18 -17.47 25.28
CA GLY A 167 -65.17 -18.53 24.99
C GLY A 167 -65.47 -19.39 26.22
N ARG A 168 -64.46 -19.74 27.03
CA ARG A 168 -64.66 -20.47 28.29
C ARG A 168 -65.46 -19.67 29.33
N ILE A 169 -65.27 -18.35 29.38
CA ILE A 169 -66.06 -17.48 30.27
C ILE A 169 -67.52 -17.43 29.78
N GLU A 170 -67.74 -17.35 28.48
CA GLU A 170 -69.09 -17.39 27.87
C GLU A 170 -69.82 -18.70 28.21
N GLU A 171 -69.16 -19.85 28.03
CA GLU A 171 -69.70 -21.17 28.43
C GLU A 171 -69.99 -21.24 29.94
N GLY A 172 -69.09 -20.71 30.76
CA GLY A 172 -69.29 -20.64 32.21
C GLY A 172 -70.46 -19.75 32.60
N ALA A 173 -70.58 -18.59 31.97
CA ALA A 173 -71.68 -17.65 32.18
C ALA A 173 -73.02 -18.27 31.80
N ALA A 174 -73.10 -18.98 30.67
CA ALA A 174 -74.30 -19.69 30.25
C ALA A 174 -74.75 -20.75 31.29
N ARG A 175 -73.80 -21.51 31.85
CA ARG A 175 -74.11 -22.48 32.91
C ARG A 175 -74.62 -21.83 34.20
N VAL A 176 -74.04 -20.70 34.59
CA VAL A 176 -74.52 -19.93 35.76
C VAL A 176 -75.89 -19.32 35.49
N ASP A 177 -76.12 -18.85 34.27
CA ASP A 177 -77.39 -18.29 33.81
C ASP A 177 -78.52 -19.33 33.89
N ASP A 178 -78.27 -20.54 33.40
CA ASP A 178 -79.19 -21.67 33.52
C ASP A 178 -79.53 -21.98 34.98
N GLY A 179 -78.51 -21.98 35.86
CA GLY A 179 -78.71 -22.17 37.30
C GLY A 179 -79.49 -21.04 37.96
N ALA A 180 -79.28 -19.78 37.54
CA ALA A 180 -80.03 -18.63 38.01
C ALA A 180 -81.51 -18.72 37.62
N ARG A 181 -81.79 -19.12 36.37
CA ARG A 181 -83.18 -19.35 35.91
C ARG A 181 -83.86 -20.47 36.69
N GLN A 182 -83.17 -21.59 36.93
CA GLN A 182 -83.68 -22.68 37.78
C GLN A 182 -83.96 -22.23 39.22
N LEU A 183 -83.08 -21.41 39.81
CA LEU A 183 -83.25 -20.86 41.15
C LEU A 183 -84.46 -19.92 41.22
N ASN A 184 -84.65 -19.09 40.19
CA ASN A 184 -85.81 -18.23 40.05
C ASN A 184 -87.11 -19.05 39.99
N ASP A 185 -87.19 -20.04 39.09
CA ASP A 185 -88.35 -20.93 38.98
C ASP A 185 -88.66 -21.62 40.32
N GLY A 186 -87.63 -22.06 41.04
CA GLY A 186 -87.76 -22.62 42.39
C GLY A 186 -88.31 -21.61 43.41
N ALA A 187 -87.83 -20.37 43.38
CA ALA A 187 -88.31 -19.29 44.24
C ALA A 187 -89.78 -18.95 43.95
N HIS A 188 -90.19 -18.88 42.68
CA HIS A 188 -91.59 -18.70 42.29
C HIS A 188 -92.48 -19.85 42.77
N ARG A 189 -92.02 -21.10 42.62
CA ARG A 189 -92.75 -22.27 43.14
C ARG A 189 -92.88 -22.24 44.66
N LEU A 190 -91.83 -21.84 45.38
CA LEU A 190 -91.84 -21.69 46.84
C LEU A 190 -92.82 -20.58 47.27
N ALA A 191 -92.79 -19.44 46.59
CA ALA A 191 -93.73 -18.34 46.82
C ALA A 191 -95.18 -18.77 46.55
N ALA A 192 -95.44 -19.49 45.44
CA ALA A 192 -96.77 -20.03 45.15
C ALA A 192 -97.23 -21.05 46.20
N GLY A 193 -96.34 -21.93 46.66
CA GLY A 193 -96.63 -22.90 47.73
C GLY A 193 -96.96 -22.24 49.07
N THR A 194 -96.28 -21.14 49.43
CA THR A 194 -96.62 -20.36 50.64
C THR A 194 -97.96 -19.64 50.51
N VAL A 195 -98.31 -19.14 49.32
CA VAL A 195 -99.65 -18.59 49.04
C VAL A 195 -100.73 -19.68 49.14
N GLN A 196 -100.47 -20.89 48.63
CA GLN A 196 -101.37 -22.03 48.78
C GLN A 196 -101.51 -22.47 50.24
N LEU A 197 -100.42 -22.49 51.02
CA LEU A 197 -100.46 -22.76 52.46
C LEU A 197 -101.30 -21.73 53.21
N LYS A 198 -101.26 -20.46 52.77
CA LYS A 198 -102.12 -19.38 53.23
C LYS A 198 -103.56 -19.47 52.69
N GLY A 199 -103.84 -20.37 51.74
CA GLY A 199 -104.95 -20.33 50.79
C GLY A 199 -106.32 -20.85 51.27
N TYR A 200 -106.60 -20.85 52.57
CA TYR A 200 -108.00 -20.76 52.98
C TYR A 200 -108.32 -19.28 53.23
N PRO A 201 -109.42 -18.75 52.67
CA PRO A 201 -109.91 -17.44 53.07
C PRO A 201 -109.99 -17.32 54.60
N GLY A 202 -109.72 -16.12 55.12
CA GLY A 202 -109.96 -15.73 56.50
C GLY A 202 -111.35 -16.18 57.00
N ALA A 203 -111.53 -16.27 58.33
CA ALA A 203 -112.83 -16.58 58.91
C ALA A 203 -113.95 -15.77 58.22
N ASN A 204 -114.94 -16.45 57.64
CA ASN A 204 -116.05 -15.89 56.85
C ASN A 204 -115.75 -15.44 55.40
N ASN A 205 -114.75 -16.02 54.72
CA ASN A 205 -114.43 -15.71 53.32
C ASN A 205 -113.97 -14.26 53.06
N ASP A 206 -113.43 -13.56 54.05
CA ASP A 206 -112.90 -12.20 53.90
C ASP A 206 -111.37 -12.22 53.64
N PRO A 207 -110.90 -11.83 52.43
CA PRO A 207 -109.48 -11.76 52.11
C PRO A 207 -108.70 -10.72 52.93
N ALA A 208 -109.39 -9.73 53.52
CA ALA A 208 -108.77 -8.67 54.32
C ALA A 208 -108.42 -9.11 55.76
N GLN A 209 -108.96 -10.25 56.22
CA GLN A 209 -108.85 -10.74 57.60
C GLN A 209 -107.71 -11.75 57.82
N GLY A 210 -106.89 -12.02 56.80
CA GLY A 210 -105.69 -12.84 56.90
C GLY A 210 -105.76 -14.17 56.14
N THR A 211 -104.79 -15.03 56.42
CA THR A 211 -104.54 -16.31 55.76
C THR A 211 -105.36 -17.45 56.38
N GLY A 212 -105.40 -18.62 55.74
CA GLY A 212 -106.12 -19.80 56.23
C GLY A 212 -105.62 -20.32 57.58
N THR A 213 -104.31 -20.19 57.82
CA THR A 213 -103.67 -20.47 59.10
C THR A 213 -103.99 -19.40 60.15
N ALA A 214 -104.08 -18.12 59.75
CA ALA A 214 -104.58 -17.06 60.62
C ALA A 214 -106.07 -17.26 60.94
N ALA A 215 -106.88 -17.73 59.99
CA ALA A 215 -108.29 -18.07 60.16
C ALA A 215 -108.47 -19.24 61.15
N LEU A 216 -107.63 -20.28 61.03
CA LEU A 216 -107.57 -21.41 61.95
C LEU A 216 -107.18 -20.95 63.36
N ALA A 217 -106.13 -20.13 63.49
CA ALA A 217 -105.72 -19.54 64.76
C ALA A 217 -106.85 -18.71 65.40
N GLN A 218 -107.50 -17.84 64.62
CA GLN A 218 -108.64 -17.04 65.06
C GLN A 218 -109.85 -17.90 65.44
N GLY A 219 -110.15 -18.97 64.68
CA GLY A 219 -111.22 -19.92 64.97
C GLY A 219 -110.97 -20.70 66.27
N LEU A 220 -109.73 -21.13 66.50
CA LEU A 220 -109.30 -21.77 67.74
C LEU A 220 -109.31 -20.79 68.91
N GLN A 221 -108.96 -19.52 68.69
CA GLN A 221 -109.07 -18.47 69.70
C GLN A 221 -110.53 -18.23 70.09
N LYS A 222 -111.44 -18.09 69.12
CA LYS A 222 -112.89 -17.99 69.38
C LYS A 222 -113.44 -19.21 70.11
N LEU A 223 -112.95 -20.41 69.79
CA LEU A 223 -113.31 -21.66 70.49
C LEU A 223 -112.77 -21.66 71.93
N ALA A 224 -111.54 -21.20 72.15
CA ALA A 224 -110.96 -21.03 73.47
C ALA A 224 -111.73 -19.98 74.30
N ASP A 225 -112.13 -18.87 73.69
CA ASP A 225 -112.93 -17.81 74.31
C ASP A 225 -114.35 -18.30 74.65
N ALA A 226 -114.99 -19.07 73.76
CA ALA A 226 -116.27 -19.73 74.00
C ALA A 226 -116.18 -20.77 75.14
N ALA A 227 -115.06 -21.48 75.26
CA ALA A 227 -114.78 -22.36 76.39
C ALA A 227 -114.53 -21.62 77.72
N ASN A 228 -114.21 -20.31 77.69
CA ASN A 228 -114.03 -19.44 78.86
C ASN A 228 -115.29 -18.64 79.26
N GLY A 229 -116.40 -18.75 78.52
CA GLY A 229 -117.65 -18.03 78.80
C GLY A 229 -118.46 -18.60 79.98
N PRO A 230 -119.39 -17.82 80.56
CA PRO A 230 -120.14 -18.18 81.78
C PRO A 230 -121.12 -19.36 81.67
N GLN A 231 -121.27 -19.99 80.49
CA GLN A 231 -122.19 -21.11 80.23
C GLN A 231 -121.48 -22.43 79.82
N GLY A 232 -120.19 -22.59 80.12
CA GLY A 232 -119.37 -23.72 79.63
C GLY A 232 -119.94 -25.12 79.93
N LEU A 233 -120.50 -25.78 78.91
CA LEU A 233 -121.15 -27.10 79.01
C LEU A 233 -120.23 -28.31 78.75
N VAL A 234 -118.90 -28.19 78.89
CA VAL A 234 -117.99 -29.35 78.81
C VAL A 234 -116.77 -29.14 79.73
N PRO A 235 -116.26 -30.15 80.46
CA PRO A 235 -114.98 -30.07 81.17
C PRO A 235 -113.82 -30.07 80.15
N LEU A 236 -113.62 -28.95 79.45
CA LEU A 236 -112.56 -28.77 78.45
C LEU A 236 -111.22 -28.36 79.06
N GLY A 237 -111.04 -28.42 80.39
CA GLY A 237 -109.77 -28.08 81.04
C GLY A 237 -108.57 -28.82 80.44
N LEU A 238 -108.74 -30.10 80.08
CA LEU A 238 -107.72 -30.92 79.40
C LEU A 238 -107.56 -30.58 77.90
N LEU A 239 -108.58 -30.01 77.24
CA LEU A 239 -108.55 -29.63 75.82
C LEU A 239 -108.09 -28.19 75.59
N LYS A 240 -108.20 -27.33 76.61
CA LYS A 240 -107.80 -25.91 76.60
C LYS A 240 -106.32 -25.73 76.26
N GLU A 241 -105.46 -26.50 76.91
CA GLU A 241 -104.03 -26.47 76.62
C GLU A 241 -103.74 -26.88 75.17
N GLN A 242 -104.47 -27.87 74.64
CA GLN A 242 -104.32 -28.32 73.26
C GLN A 242 -104.83 -27.30 72.23
N ILE A 243 -105.95 -26.62 72.50
CA ILE A 243 -106.51 -25.56 71.63
C ILE A 243 -105.56 -24.36 71.60
N ASN A 244 -105.05 -23.92 72.75
CA ASN A 244 -104.10 -22.82 72.82
C ASN A 244 -102.77 -23.18 72.14
N ALA A 245 -102.26 -24.41 72.33
CA ALA A 245 -101.07 -24.90 71.66
C ALA A 245 -101.26 -24.97 70.14
N LEU A 246 -102.44 -25.37 69.67
CA LEU A 246 -102.76 -25.43 68.24
C LEU A 246 -102.92 -24.03 67.63
N SER A 247 -103.53 -23.07 68.34
CA SER A 247 -103.63 -21.67 67.91
C SER A 247 -102.24 -21.03 67.79
N ALA A 248 -101.39 -21.18 68.81
CA ALA A 248 -100.01 -20.72 68.76
C ALA A 248 -99.21 -21.42 67.63
N GLY A 249 -99.45 -22.71 67.40
CA GLY A 249 -98.89 -23.45 66.26
C GLY A 249 -99.32 -22.88 64.90
N ALA A 250 -100.60 -22.51 64.75
CA ALA A 250 -101.15 -21.93 63.53
C ALA A 250 -100.63 -20.50 63.27
N GLN A 251 -100.49 -19.67 64.31
CA GLN A 251 -99.83 -18.35 64.20
C GLN A 251 -98.36 -18.50 63.79
N ARG A 252 -97.61 -19.39 64.45
CA ARG A 252 -96.21 -19.68 64.09
C ARG A 252 -96.07 -20.17 62.65
N LEU A 253 -97.04 -20.96 62.16
CA LEU A 253 -97.06 -21.42 60.78
C LEU A 253 -97.31 -20.27 59.80
N ASP A 254 -98.21 -19.34 60.14
CA ASP A 254 -98.47 -18.15 59.31
C ASP A 254 -97.27 -17.21 59.25
N ASP A 255 -96.67 -16.91 60.41
CA ASP A 255 -95.44 -16.12 60.51
C ASP A 255 -94.31 -16.76 59.71
N GLY A 256 -94.14 -18.08 59.85
CA GLY A 256 -93.17 -18.87 59.09
C GLY A 256 -93.43 -18.83 57.58
N ALA A 257 -94.69 -18.91 57.15
CA ALA A 257 -95.07 -18.80 55.75
C ALA A 257 -94.80 -17.39 55.19
N ALA A 258 -95.08 -16.34 55.96
CA ALA A 258 -94.77 -14.96 55.60
C ALA A 258 -93.25 -14.72 55.49
N GLN A 259 -92.47 -15.24 56.44
CA GLN A 259 -91.01 -15.21 56.39
C GLN A 259 -90.46 -15.95 55.17
N LEU A 260 -91.00 -17.14 54.87
CA LEU A 260 -90.60 -17.95 53.72
C LEU A 260 -90.95 -17.26 52.39
N GLN A 261 -92.11 -16.60 52.30
CA GLN A 261 -92.51 -15.81 51.14
C GLN A 261 -91.59 -14.60 50.93
N ALA A 262 -91.26 -13.88 52.00
CA ALA A 262 -90.29 -12.78 51.94
C ALA A 262 -88.88 -13.28 51.54
N GLY A 263 -88.48 -14.45 52.03
CA GLY A 263 -87.27 -15.14 51.63
C GLY A 263 -87.26 -15.53 50.15
N ALA A 264 -88.37 -16.09 49.65
CA ALA A 264 -88.54 -16.46 48.26
C ALA A 264 -88.48 -15.23 47.33
N ALA A 265 -89.11 -14.11 47.71
CA ALA A 265 -89.03 -12.86 46.96
C ALA A 265 -87.59 -12.30 46.91
N LYS A 266 -86.84 -12.40 48.02
CA LYS A 266 -85.42 -12.02 48.04
C LYS A 266 -84.58 -12.94 47.15
N LEU A 267 -84.89 -14.23 47.14
CA LEU A 267 -84.19 -15.23 46.33
C LEU A 267 -84.44 -15.01 44.83
N ASP A 268 -85.69 -14.77 44.44
CA ASP A 268 -86.08 -14.40 43.07
C ASP A 268 -85.36 -13.12 42.61
N ALA A 269 -85.41 -12.05 43.41
CA ALA A 269 -84.70 -10.82 43.10
C ALA A 269 -83.18 -11.03 42.97
N GLY A 270 -82.60 -11.90 43.80
CA GLY A 270 -81.18 -12.30 43.72
C GLY A 270 -80.86 -13.09 42.46
N ALA A 271 -81.70 -14.06 42.11
CA ALA A 271 -81.57 -14.90 40.92
C ALA A 271 -81.71 -14.08 39.62
N SER A 272 -82.68 -13.16 39.57
CA SER A 272 -82.86 -12.23 38.46
C SER A 272 -81.64 -11.32 38.27
N ARG A 273 -81.09 -10.77 39.36
CA ARG A 273 -79.84 -9.98 39.29
C ARG A 273 -78.64 -10.80 38.84
N LEU A 274 -78.57 -12.08 39.22
CA LEU A 274 -77.51 -12.99 38.79
C LEU A 274 -77.63 -13.26 37.28
N HIS A 275 -78.83 -13.54 36.79
CA HIS A 275 -79.16 -13.70 35.37
C HIS A 275 -78.75 -12.47 34.53
N ASP A 276 -79.14 -11.27 34.97
CA ASP A 276 -78.74 -10.03 34.29
C ASP A 276 -77.21 -9.85 34.28
N GLY A 277 -76.55 -10.24 35.38
CA GLY A 277 -75.09 -10.22 35.49
C GLY A 277 -74.40 -11.19 34.54
N THR A 278 -74.92 -12.41 34.37
CA THR A 278 -74.39 -13.42 33.45
C THR A 278 -74.62 -13.05 31.99
N LEU A 279 -75.75 -12.42 31.66
CA LEU A 279 -75.98 -11.85 30.32
C LEU A 279 -74.92 -10.79 29.98
N ARG A 280 -74.68 -9.83 30.88
CA ARG A 280 -73.64 -8.80 30.68
C ARG A 280 -72.23 -9.38 30.58
N LEU A 281 -71.93 -10.41 31.38
CA LEU A 281 -70.64 -11.11 31.33
C LEU A 281 -70.47 -11.85 29.99
N SER A 282 -71.53 -12.49 29.50
CA SER A 282 -71.57 -13.17 28.21
C SER A 282 -71.32 -12.19 27.06
N GLU A 283 -72.05 -11.06 27.03
CA GLU A 283 -71.86 -10.00 26.03
C GLU A 283 -70.43 -9.44 26.04
N GLY A 284 -69.88 -9.16 27.22
CA GLY A 284 -68.51 -8.68 27.37
C GLY A 284 -67.47 -9.70 26.90
N SER A 285 -67.70 -10.98 27.17
CA SER A 285 -66.82 -12.08 26.75
C SER A 285 -66.89 -12.31 25.24
N ALA A 286 -68.08 -12.24 24.64
CA ALA A 286 -68.26 -12.30 23.19
C ALA A 286 -67.55 -11.13 22.49
N ALA A 287 -67.66 -9.91 23.04
CA ALA A 287 -66.93 -8.74 22.54
C ALA A 287 -65.40 -8.92 22.64
N LEU A 288 -64.90 -9.47 23.76
CA LEU A 288 -63.48 -9.78 23.94
C LEU A 288 -62.98 -10.85 22.95
N SER A 289 -63.76 -11.91 22.73
CA SER A 289 -63.46 -12.95 21.74
C SER A 289 -63.40 -12.36 20.33
N ALA A 290 -64.40 -11.55 19.95
CA ALA A 290 -64.43 -10.89 18.65
C ALA A 290 -63.24 -9.94 18.44
N GLY A 291 -62.88 -9.16 19.46
CA GLY A 291 -61.69 -8.30 19.44
C GLY A 291 -60.39 -9.10 19.30
N SER A 292 -60.27 -10.22 20.02
CA SER A 292 -59.11 -11.10 19.97
C SER A 292 -58.94 -11.75 18.59
N LYS A 293 -60.04 -12.21 17.97
CA LYS A 293 -60.03 -12.73 16.59
C LYS A 293 -59.60 -11.68 15.57
N LYS A 294 -60.02 -10.41 15.74
CA LYS A 294 -59.56 -9.29 14.90
C LYS A 294 -58.05 -9.05 15.06
N LEU A 295 -57.51 -9.13 16.27
CA LEU A 295 -56.07 -9.04 16.51
C LEU A 295 -55.32 -10.16 15.79
N THR A 296 -55.77 -11.42 15.93
CA THR A 296 -55.15 -12.57 15.25
C THR A 296 -55.16 -12.40 13.72
N ALA A 297 -56.27 -11.94 13.14
CA ALA A 297 -56.34 -11.66 11.69
C ALA A 297 -55.41 -10.51 11.27
N GLY A 298 -55.29 -9.47 12.10
CA GLY A 298 -54.35 -8.37 11.90
C GLY A 298 -52.90 -8.84 11.92
N PHE A 299 -52.52 -9.67 12.91
CA PHE A 299 -51.19 -10.26 13.00
C PHE A 299 -50.89 -11.18 11.81
N ALA A 300 -51.84 -12.01 11.38
CA ALA A 300 -51.68 -12.84 10.19
C ALA A 300 -51.44 -12.01 8.92
N THR A 301 -52.18 -10.90 8.75
CA THR A 301 -52.00 -9.98 7.63
C THR A 301 -50.61 -9.32 7.65
N LEU A 302 -50.18 -8.85 8.83
CA LEU A 302 -48.89 -8.22 9.00
C LEU A 302 -47.74 -9.23 8.79
N ALA A 303 -47.86 -10.43 9.34
CA ALA A 303 -46.91 -11.53 9.14
C ALA A 303 -46.79 -11.88 7.65
N GLY A 304 -47.91 -11.97 6.92
CA GLY A 304 -47.90 -12.19 5.47
C GLY A 304 -47.12 -11.12 4.71
N LYS A 305 -47.32 -9.83 5.05
CA LYS A 305 -46.57 -8.72 4.45
C LYS A 305 -45.08 -8.73 4.82
N LEU A 306 -44.74 -9.04 6.07
CA LEU A 306 -43.36 -9.13 6.54
C LEU A 306 -42.59 -10.29 5.87
N ASN A 307 -43.29 -11.40 5.62
CA ASN A 307 -42.74 -12.64 5.05
C ASN A 307 -42.95 -12.78 3.54
N SER A 308 -43.43 -11.75 2.84
CA SER A 308 -43.60 -11.80 1.38
C SER A 308 -42.28 -12.20 0.71
N GLU A 309 -42.31 -13.26 -0.09
CA GLU A 309 -41.16 -13.74 -0.87
C GLU A 309 -41.18 -13.23 -2.32
N ASP A 310 -42.14 -12.36 -2.66
CA ASP A 310 -42.22 -11.76 -4.00
C ASP A 310 -40.95 -10.94 -4.30
N PRO A 311 -40.15 -11.30 -5.33
CA PRO A 311 -38.97 -10.54 -5.70
C PRO A 311 -39.27 -9.09 -6.13
N ALA A 312 -40.48 -8.82 -6.66
CA ALA A 312 -40.90 -7.48 -7.06
C ALA A 312 -41.41 -6.64 -5.88
N ALA A 313 -41.84 -7.29 -4.80
CA ALA A 313 -42.33 -6.66 -3.58
C ALA A 313 -41.91 -7.45 -2.33
N PRO A 314 -40.61 -7.49 -2.02
CA PRO A 314 -40.09 -8.32 -0.94
C PRO A 314 -40.60 -7.81 0.41
N GLY A 315 -41.01 -8.75 1.26
CA GLY A 315 -41.33 -8.47 2.65
C GLY A 315 -40.08 -8.02 3.41
N LEU A 316 -40.28 -7.43 4.59
CA LEU A 316 -39.17 -6.94 5.42
C LEU A 316 -38.13 -8.04 5.71
N VAL A 317 -38.55 -9.28 5.92
CA VAL A 317 -37.64 -10.40 6.20
C VAL A 317 -36.74 -10.71 5.00
N LEU A 318 -37.30 -10.82 3.80
CA LEU A 318 -36.52 -11.06 2.59
C LEU A 318 -35.64 -9.85 2.24
N GLY A 319 -36.19 -8.63 2.31
CA GLY A 319 -35.45 -7.41 2.01
C GLY A 319 -34.24 -7.20 2.92
N THR A 320 -34.39 -7.45 4.23
CA THR A 320 -33.27 -7.33 5.19
C THR A 320 -32.27 -8.47 5.06
N ARG A 321 -32.69 -9.69 4.70
CA ARG A 321 -31.77 -10.78 4.34
C ARG A 321 -30.94 -10.40 3.11
N ASN A 322 -31.57 -9.90 2.05
CA ASN A 322 -30.87 -9.50 0.83
C ASN A 322 -29.89 -8.36 1.08
N LEU A 323 -30.27 -7.39 1.92
CA LEU A 323 -29.37 -6.33 2.38
C LEU A 323 -28.16 -6.92 3.11
N ALA A 324 -28.38 -7.81 4.07
CA ALA A 324 -27.33 -8.46 4.85
C ALA A 324 -26.38 -9.31 3.99
N GLU A 325 -26.90 -10.01 2.98
CA GLU A 325 -26.08 -10.74 2.00
C GLU A 325 -25.28 -9.79 1.10
N GLY A 326 -25.88 -8.68 0.68
CA GLY A 326 -25.21 -7.64 -0.10
C GLY A 326 -24.07 -6.99 0.67
N THR A 327 -24.29 -6.62 1.93
CA THR A 327 -23.25 -6.03 2.79
C THR A 327 -22.14 -7.03 3.13
N ALA A 328 -22.46 -8.32 3.27
CA ALA A 328 -21.47 -9.35 3.49
C ALA A 328 -20.54 -9.51 2.28
N LYS A 329 -21.07 -9.41 1.05
CA LYS A 329 -20.27 -9.38 -0.18
C LYS A 329 -19.35 -8.15 -0.23
N ILE A 330 -19.81 -6.98 0.20
CA ILE A 330 -18.98 -5.78 0.29
C ILE A 330 -17.87 -5.96 1.33
N ARG A 331 -18.17 -6.54 2.51
CA ARG A 331 -17.17 -6.89 3.53
C ARG A 331 -16.12 -7.86 2.96
N THR A 332 -16.54 -8.89 2.24
CA THR A 332 -15.61 -9.80 1.54
C THR A 332 -14.78 -9.07 0.48
N GLY A 333 -15.34 -8.09 -0.24
CA GLY A 333 -14.58 -7.23 -1.16
C GLY A 333 -13.53 -6.37 -0.45
N MET A 334 -13.81 -5.94 0.78
CA MET A 334 -12.87 -5.18 1.63
C MET A 334 -11.72 -6.06 2.12
N ASP A 335 -12.05 -7.23 2.68
CA ASP A 335 -11.10 -8.12 3.38
C ASP A 335 -10.38 -9.08 2.45
N GLY A 336 -11.01 -9.40 1.31
CA GLY A 336 -10.61 -10.44 0.40
C GLY A 336 -11.36 -11.75 0.66
N VAL A 337 -11.28 -12.65 -0.32
CA VAL A 337 -11.80 -14.01 -0.15
C VAL A 337 -10.79 -14.81 0.66
N PRO A 338 -11.16 -15.36 1.84
CA PRO A 338 -10.24 -16.13 2.67
C PRO A 338 -9.56 -17.26 1.89
N GLY A 339 -8.23 -17.36 2.00
CA GLY A 339 -7.44 -18.38 1.31
C GLY A 339 -7.26 -18.17 -0.20
N ASN A 340 -7.80 -17.11 -0.81
CA ASN A 340 -7.67 -16.85 -2.24
C ASN A 340 -6.73 -15.66 -2.51
N PRO A 341 -5.48 -15.89 -2.95
CA PRO A 341 -4.52 -14.83 -3.23
C PRO A 341 -4.89 -13.95 -4.44
N GLU A 342 -5.69 -14.45 -5.39
CA GLU A 342 -6.18 -13.69 -6.56
C GLU A 342 -7.28 -12.69 -6.18
N ARG A 343 -7.89 -12.86 -4.99
CA ARG A 343 -8.93 -11.98 -4.46
C ARG A 343 -8.52 -11.43 -3.08
N PRO A 344 -7.45 -10.61 -3.02
CA PRO A 344 -6.85 -10.20 -1.75
C PRO A 344 -7.67 -9.15 -0.99
N GLY A 345 -8.69 -8.56 -1.61
CA GLY A 345 -9.50 -7.49 -1.04
C GLY A 345 -8.83 -6.13 -1.11
N LEU A 346 -9.63 -5.08 -0.87
CA LEU A 346 -9.18 -3.69 -0.97
C LEU A 346 -8.09 -3.36 0.06
N LEU A 347 -8.15 -3.94 1.26
CA LEU A 347 -7.14 -3.71 2.31
C LEU A 347 -5.74 -4.17 1.89
N LYS A 348 -5.61 -5.37 1.33
CA LYS A 348 -4.32 -5.85 0.81
C LYS A 348 -3.93 -5.15 -0.49
N ALA A 349 -4.88 -4.88 -1.38
CA ALA A 349 -4.57 -4.20 -2.64
C ALA A 349 -3.95 -2.81 -2.40
N THR A 350 -4.50 -2.04 -1.46
CA THR A 350 -3.94 -0.72 -1.10
C THR A 350 -2.61 -0.81 -0.36
N ALA A 351 -2.41 -1.86 0.46
CA ALA A 351 -1.10 -2.13 1.07
C ALA A 351 -0.03 -2.48 0.01
N GLY A 352 -0.35 -3.34 -0.95
CA GLY A 352 0.54 -3.69 -2.05
C GLY A 352 0.86 -2.49 -2.96
N MET A 353 -0.12 -1.63 -3.22
CA MET A 353 0.11 -0.37 -3.95
C MET A 353 1.09 0.55 -3.20
N SER A 354 0.90 0.72 -1.89
CA SER A 354 1.78 1.50 -1.02
C SER A 354 3.22 0.95 -1.00
N GLU A 355 3.37 -0.38 -0.90
CA GLU A 355 4.68 -1.03 -0.99
C GLU A 355 5.32 -0.85 -2.37
N GLY A 356 4.58 -1.08 -3.46
CA GLY A 356 5.08 -0.94 -4.82
C GLY A 356 5.53 0.48 -5.15
N THR A 357 4.75 1.48 -4.73
CA THR A 357 5.11 2.90 -4.92
C THR A 357 6.29 3.32 -4.04
N SER A 358 6.43 2.77 -2.83
CA SER A 358 7.61 2.98 -1.98
C SER A 358 8.87 2.39 -2.62
N ARG A 359 8.78 1.19 -3.21
CA ARG A 359 9.89 0.58 -3.97
C ARG A 359 10.26 1.41 -5.20
N LEU A 360 9.28 2.00 -5.89
CA LEU A 360 9.53 2.92 -7.01
C LEU A 360 10.25 4.20 -6.55
N ALA A 361 9.85 4.76 -5.40
CA ALA A 361 10.51 5.92 -4.81
C ALA A 361 11.97 5.62 -4.43
N GLU A 362 12.25 4.45 -3.85
CA GLU A 362 13.62 4.05 -3.51
C GLU A 362 14.45 3.71 -4.76
N GLY A 363 13.85 3.06 -5.76
CA GLY A 363 14.51 2.78 -7.04
C GLY A 363 14.88 4.05 -7.81
N SER A 364 13.97 5.02 -7.86
CA SER A 364 14.23 6.33 -8.49
C SER A 364 15.27 7.16 -7.72
N LYS A 365 15.30 7.05 -6.39
CA LYS A 365 16.38 7.61 -5.56
C LYS A 365 17.72 6.99 -5.90
N SER A 366 17.78 5.66 -5.95
CA SER A 366 18.99 4.92 -6.29
C SER A 366 19.49 5.28 -7.69
N LEU A 367 18.59 5.44 -8.66
CA LEU A 367 18.93 5.92 -10.00
C LEU A 367 19.53 7.33 -9.97
N LEU A 368 18.89 8.26 -9.25
CA LEU A 368 19.39 9.63 -9.11
C LEU A 368 20.78 9.67 -8.47
N THR A 369 21.00 8.89 -7.41
CA THR A 369 22.31 8.72 -6.77
C THR A 369 23.33 8.11 -7.73
N GLY A 370 22.95 7.14 -8.56
CA GLY A 370 23.86 6.59 -9.58
C GLY A 370 24.25 7.61 -10.65
N ILE A 371 23.37 8.56 -10.96
CA ILE A 371 23.63 9.62 -11.94
C ILE A 371 24.53 10.72 -11.35
N MET A 372 24.15 11.25 -10.18
CA MET A 372 24.81 12.41 -9.57
C MET A 372 25.95 12.04 -8.62
N GLY A 373 26.08 10.76 -8.26
CA GLY A 373 26.96 10.30 -7.21
C GLY A 373 26.33 10.44 -5.84
N ASN A 374 26.98 9.81 -4.85
CA ASN A 374 26.65 10.00 -3.46
C ASN A 374 27.59 11.05 -2.86
N PRO A 375 27.12 12.24 -2.48
CA PRO A 375 28.00 13.27 -1.90
C PRO A 375 28.63 12.84 -0.56
N ALA A 376 28.06 11.83 0.12
CA ALA A 376 28.62 11.26 1.33
C ALA A 376 29.64 10.14 1.08
N ASP A 377 29.77 9.63 -0.14
CA ASP A 377 30.69 8.55 -0.49
C ASP A 377 31.50 8.91 -1.75
N PRO A 378 32.73 9.45 -1.58
CA PRO A 378 33.61 9.79 -2.69
C PRO A 378 33.99 8.59 -3.59
N ALA A 379 33.82 7.35 -3.11
CA ALA A 379 34.05 6.16 -3.93
C ALA A 379 32.89 5.87 -4.89
N ALA A 380 31.77 6.58 -4.76
CA ALA A 380 30.61 6.52 -5.64
C ALA A 380 30.37 7.88 -6.34
N PRO A 381 31.27 8.32 -7.24
CA PRO A 381 31.19 9.64 -7.90
C PRO A 381 29.99 9.76 -8.87
N GLY A 382 29.36 8.64 -9.22
CA GLY A 382 28.25 8.63 -10.16
C GLY A 382 28.69 8.92 -11.60
N LEU A 383 27.70 8.92 -12.50
CA LEU A 383 27.96 9.03 -13.94
C LEU A 383 28.44 10.43 -14.34
N LEU A 384 27.92 11.49 -13.70
CA LEU A 384 28.27 12.87 -14.01
C LEU A 384 29.77 13.12 -13.75
N ASP A 385 30.25 12.85 -12.54
CA ASP A 385 31.66 13.03 -12.19
C ASP A 385 32.56 12.07 -12.98
N GLY A 386 32.10 10.84 -13.23
CA GLY A 386 32.83 9.89 -14.08
C GLY A 386 33.05 10.41 -15.50
N SER A 387 32.03 11.03 -16.11
CA SER A 387 32.13 11.64 -17.44
C SER A 387 33.05 12.87 -17.45
N SER A 388 33.01 13.68 -16.39
CA SER A 388 33.90 14.82 -16.18
C SER A 388 35.36 14.37 -16.03
N ALA A 389 35.61 13.32 -15.23
CA ALA A 389 36.94 12.74 -15.04
C ALA A 389 37.50 12.16 -16.35
N LEU A 390 36.66 11.51 -17.17
CA LEU A 390 37.06 11.00 -18.48
C LEU A 390 37.42 12.15 -19.43
N ALA A 391 36.63 13.22 -19.47
CA ALA A 391 36.92 14.40 -20.29
C ALA A 391 38.25 15.05 -19.88
N ALA A 392 38.46 15.25 -18.58
CA ALA A 392 39.71 15.81 -18.04
C ALA A 392 40.93 14.91 -18.32
N GLY A 393 40.77 13.59 -18.19
CA GLY A 393 41.84 12.63 -18.51
C GLY A 393 42.21 12.64 -19.98
N ALA A 394 41.21 12.66 -20.88
CA ALA A 394 41.41 12.74 -22.31
C ALA A 394 42.06 14.08 -22.74
N ALA A 395 41.67 15.20 -22.11
CA ALA A 395 42.31 16.50 -22.34
C ALA A 395 43.80 16.47 -21.94
N LYS A 396 44.13 15.90 -20.77
CA LYS A 396 45.52 15.71 -20.33
C LYS A 396 46.33 14.83 -21.27
N LEU A 397 45.72 13.77 -21.81
CA LEU A 397 46.36 12.91 -22.80
C LEU A 397 46.65 13.67 -24.10
N SER A 398 45.68 14.47 -24.57
CA SER A 398 45.84 15.35 -25.73
C SER A 398 47.02 16.30 -25.54
N GLU A 399 47.06 17.03 -24.41
CA GLU A 399 48.16 17.95 -24.09
C GLU A 399 49.52 17.23 -24.00
N GLY A 400 49.55 16.05 -23.38
CA GLY A 400 50.76 15.23 -23.29
C GLY A 400 51.28 14.83 -24.66
N ASN A 401 50.39 14.44 -25.57
CA ASN A 401 50.72 14.08 -26.94
C ASN A 401 51.16 15.29 -27.78
N THR A 402 50.56 16.47 -27.58
CA THR A 402 51.06 17.72 -28.19
C THR A 402 52.52 17.98 -27.78
N ARG A 403 52.84 17.80 -26.49
CA ARG A 403 54.22 17.96 -25.99
C ARG A 403 55.17 16.91 -26.56
N LEU A 404 54.72 15.66 -26.68
CA LEU A 404 55.51 14.56 -27.27
C LEU A 404 55.80 14.81 -28.75
N ALA A 405 54.81 15.27 -29.52
CA ALA A 405 54.98 15.63 -30.93
C ALA A 405 56.02 16.75 -31.08
N ALA A 406 55.86 17.85 -30.34
CA ALA A 406 56.80 18.97 -30.36
C ALA A 406 58.22 18.58 -29.92
N GLY A 407 58.36 17.70 -28.93
CA GLY A 407 59.65 17.16 -28.51
C GLY A 407 60.30 16.29 -29.59
N SER A 408 59.50 15.47 -30.27
CA SER A 408 59.95 14.57 -31.34
C SER A 408 60.37 15.36 -32.59
N GLU A 409 59.67 16.43 -32.95
CA GLU A 409 60.07 17.35 -34.01
C GLU A 409 61.42 18.04 -33.71
N LYS A 410 61.61 18.48 -32.46
CA LYS A 410 62.89 19.04 -32.00
C LYS A 410 64.01 18.01 -32.10
N LEU A 411 63.77 16.76 -31.70
CA LEU A 411 64.73 15.66 -31.83
C LEU A 411 65.05 15.36 -33.29
N SER A 412 64.04 15.31 -34.17
CA SER A 412 64.22 15.11 -35.60
C SER A 412 65.07 16.22 -36.23
N THR A 413 64.78 17.48 -35.88
CA THR A 413 65.57 18.65 -36.33
C THR A 413 67.00 18.60 -35.82
N GLY A 414 67.21 18.22 -34.56
CA GLY A 414 68.54 18.04 -33.97
C GLY A 414 69.34 16.93 -34.64
N ALA A 415 68.69 15.78 -34.90
CA ALA A 415 69.29 14.65 -35.60
C ALA A 415 69.64 15.00 -37.06
N ALA A 416 68.81 15.80 -37.74
CA ALA A 416 69.12 16.33 -39.06
C ALA A 416 70.39 17.22 -39.03
N LYS A 417 70.48 18.13 -38.06
CA LYS A 417 71.69 18.97 -37.88
C LYS A 417 72.94 18.13 -37.57
N LEU A 418 72.80 17.05 -36.79
CA LEU A 418 73.89 16.13 -36.49
C LEU A 418 74.36 15.38 -37.75
N ALA A 419 73.41 14.87 -38.54
CA ALA A 419 73.71 14.24 -39.84
C ALA A 419 74.46 15.23 -40.75
N ASP A 420 73.95 16.46 -40.92
CA ASP A 420 74.60 17.52 -41.70
C ASP A 420 76.01 17.86 -41.17
N GLY A 421 76.19 17.94 -39.86
CA GLY A 421 77.50 18.15 -39.25
C GLY A 421 78.47 17.01 -39.57
N ASN A 422 78.01 15.76 -39.48
CA ASN A 422 78.80 14.59 -39.78
C ASN A 422 79.15 14.45 -41.26
N THR A 423 78.25 14.81 -42.18
CA THR A 423 78.56 14.88 -43.62
C THR A 423 79.65 15.92 -43.91
N LYS A 424 79.63 17.06 -43.21
CA LYS A 424 80.70 18.08 -43.32
C LYS A 424 82.02 17.57 -42.76
N ILE A 425 82.02 16.84 -41.63
CA ILE A 425 83.22 16.19 -41.09
C ILE A 425 83.77 15.19 -42.11
N ALA A 426 82.92 14.32 -42.66
CA ALA A 426 83.28 13.34 -43.68
C ALA A 426 83.89 13.99 -44.94
N ALA A 427 83.29 15.09 -45.41
CA ALA A 427 83.81 15.86 -46.53
C ALA A 427 85.19 16.46 -46.22
N GLY A 428 85.36 17.10 -45.06
CA GLY A 428 86.63 17.68 -44.63
C GLY A 428 87.73 16.64 -44.38
N THR A 429 87.39 15.47 -43.83
CA THR A 429 88.37 14.37 -43.66
C THR A 429 88.71 13.71 -44.99
N SER A 430 87.78 13.67 -45.95
CA SER A 430 88.06 13.24 -47.32
C SER A 430 88.98 14.23 -48.05
N GLU A 431 88.86 15.53 -47.79
CA GLU A 431 89.81 16.54 -48.26
C GLU A 431 91.18 16.39 -47.58
N LEU A 432 91.22 16.19 -46.26
CA LEU A 432 92.46 15.94 -45.51
C LEU A 432 93.17 14.68 -46.00
N HIS A 433 92.43 13.59 -46.22
CA HIS A 433 92.94 12.34 -46.79
C HIS A 433 93.55 12.59 -48.17
N ARG A 434 92.82 13.25 -49.08
CA ARG A 434 93.33 13.59 -50.42
C ARG A 434 94.57 14.49 -50.35
N GLY A 435 94.56 15.49 -49.46
CA GLY A 435 95.70 16.38 -49.24
C GLY A 435 96.93 15.65 -48.70
N ALA A 436 96.76 14.79 -47.68
CA ALA A 436 97.82 13.98 -47.10
C ALA A 436 98.37 12.93 -48.09
N ALA A 437 97.50 12.33 -48.90
CA ALA A 437 97.88 11.40 -49.96
C ALA A 437 98.65 12.10 -51.10
N ALA A 438 98.24 13.32 -51.49
CA ALA A 438 98.89 14.11 -52.53
C ALA A 438 100.29 14.61 -52.17
N VAL A 439 100.63 14.65 -50.87
CA VAL A 439 101.97 14.97 -50.39
C VAL A 439 102.77 13.73 -49.95
N SER A 440 102.21 12.53 -50.08
CA SER A 440 102.89 11.27 -49.70
C SER A 440 104.06 10.94 -50.66
N PRO A 441 105.17 10.35 -50.18
CA PRO A 441 106.35 10.05 -51.01
C PRO A 441 106.10 9.15 -52.23
N SER A 442 105.06 8.32 -52.20
CA SER A 442 104.65 7.46 -53.32
C SER A 442 104.08 8.25 -54.50
N SER A 443 103.37 9.36 -54.26
CA SER A 443 102.89 10.25 -55.34
C SER A 443 104.01 11.02 -56.06
N PHE A 444 105.17 11.16 -55.42
CA PHE A 444 106.38 11.71 -56.04
C PHE A 444 107.15 10.68 -56.88
N MET A 445 106.82 9.39 -56.77
CA MET A 445 107.46 8.30 -57.51
C MET A 445 106.69 7.92 -58.80
N ASP A 446 105.40 8.24 -58.88
CA ASP A 446 104.61 8.08 -60.10
C ASP A 446 104.86 9.24 -61.08
N GLY A 447 105.80 9.01 -62.00
CA GLY A 447 105.84 9.55 -63.36
C GLY A 447 105.48 11.02 -63.62
N SER A 448 106.51 11.83 -63.88
CA SER A 448 106.47 13.03 -64.74
C SER A 448 106.00 14.38 -64.16
N ARG A 449 106.25 14.69 -62.87
CA ARG A 449 106.18 16.10 -62.39
C ARG A 449 107.32 16.48 -61.45
N THR A 450 108.56 16.27 -61.87
CA THR A 450 109.76 16.75 -61.16
C THR A 450 110.02 18.27 -61.31
N ALA A 451 109.20 19.02 -62.07
CA ALA A 451 109.40 20.46 -62.28
C ALA A 451 108.54 21.40 -61.41
N ALA A 452 107.55 20.88 -60.66
CA ALA A 452 106.66 21.73 -59.83
C ALA A 452 106.99 21.70 -58.31
N ALA A 453 107.92 20.84 -57.89
CA ALA A 453 108.18 20.56 -56.47
C ALA A 453 109.00 21.63 -55.71
N LEU A 454 109.49 22.68 -56.38
CA LEU A 454 110.17 23.82 -55.74
C LEU A 454 109.32 25.09 -55.64
N GLY A 455 108.10 25.10 -56.20
CA GLY A 455 107.21 26.28 -56.20
C GLY A 455 106.14 26.31 -55.09
N VAL A 456 105.89 25.20 -54.40
CA VAL A 456 104.72 25.05 -53.51
C VAL A 456 105.05 25.20 -52.01
N VAL A 457 106.34 25.26 -51.64
CA VAL A 457 106.77 25.52 -50.25
C VAL A 457 106.57 27.00 -49.84
N GLY A 458 106.34 27.92 -50.80
CA GLY A 458 106.14 29.35 -50.55
C GLY A 458 104.68 29.81 -50.37
N THR A 459 103.68 29.06 -50.83
CA THR A 459 102.28 29.55 -50.87
C THR A 459 101.35 28.88 -49.86
N LEU A 460 101.77 27.79 -49.21
CA LEU A 460 101.00 27.13 -48.14
C LEU A 460 101.11 27.83 -46.76
N GLY A 461 101.95 28.87 -46.63
CA GLY A 461 102.07 29.68 -45.41
C GLY A 461 101.04 30.81 -45.24
N ALA A 462 100.30 31.17 -46.30
CA ALA A 462 99.39 32.34 -46.27
C ALA A 462 97.90 31.97 -46.18
N GLY A 463 97.50 30.77 -46.62
CA GLY A 463 96.09 30.37 -46.67
C GLY A 463 95.47 29.93 -45.34
N SER A 464 96.28 29.45 -44.40
CA SER A 464 95.82 28.86 -43.13
C SER A 464 95.62 29.89 -42.00
N LEU A 465 96.16 31.10 -42.11
CA LEU A 465 95.89 32.19 -41.16
C LEU A 465 94.63 33.00 -41.51
N GLY A 466 94.25 33.09 -42.79
CA GLY A 466 93.08 33.85 -43.24
C GLY A 466 91.74 33.25 -42.81
N ALA A 467 91.61 31.91 -42.86
CA ALA A 467 90.40 31.21 -42.44
C ALA A 467 90.19 31.24 -40.91
N PHE A 468 91.27 31.24 -40.12
CA PHE A 468 91.19 31.28 -38.66
C PHE A 468 90.82 32.68 -38.12
N VAL A 469 91.23 33.77 -38.81
CA VAL A 469 90.85 35.14 -38.43
C VAL A 469 89.42 35.48 -38.86
N LEU A 470 88.91 34.93 -39.98
CA LEU A 470 87.52 35.12 -40.41
C LEU A 470 86.51 34.40 -39.50
N LEU A 471 86.87 33.25 -38.93
CA LEU A 471 86.04 32.54 -37.95
C LEU A 471 86.01 33.22 -36.57
N ARG A 472 87.06 33.96 -36.19
CA ARG A 472 87.06 34.75 -34.94
C ARG A 472 86.22 36.03 -35.07
N LYS A 473 86.21 36.68 -36.24
CA LYS A 473 85.47 37.95 -36.44
C LYS A 473 83.95 37.79 -36.50
N ARG A 474 83.43 36.63 -36.93
CA ARG A 474 81.98 36.33 -36.89
C ARG A 474 81.44 35.95 -35.50
N ARG A 475 82.31 35.63 -34.54
CA ARG A 475 81.92 35.35 -33.15
C ARG A 475 81.64 36.60 -32.32
N SER A 476 81.92 37.79 -32.86
CA SER A 476 81.74 39.08 -32.17
C SER A 476 80.55 39.91 -32.67
N ALA A 477 79.75 39.41 -33.61
CA ALA A 477 78.65 40.18 -34.25
C ALA A 477 77.27 39.51 -34.12
N GLY A 478 77.07 38.65 -33.13
CA GLY A 478 75.79 37.96 -32.87
C GLY A 478 75.44 38.00 -31.40
N GLN A 479 75.35 39.21 -30.85
CA GLN A 479 74.82 39.45 -29.51
C GLN A 479 73.73 40.54 -29.61
N GLU A 480 72.57 40.17 -30.13
CA GLU A 480 71.30 40.83 -29.82
C GLU A 480 70.23 39.75 -29.63
N THR A 481 69.77 39.64 -28.39
CA THR A 481 68.51 39.03 -27.92
C THR A 481 67.32 39.92 -28.27
N PRO A 482 66.05 39.44 -28.26
CA PRO A 482 65.52 38.30 -27.50
C PRO A 482 64.94 37.13 -28.32
#